data_AF-A0A380TTF2-F1
#
_entry.id   AF-A0A380TTF2-F1
#
_cell.length_a   1.000
_cell.length_b   1.000
_cell.length_c   1.000
_cell.angle_alpha   90.00
_cell.angle_beta   90.00
_cell.angle_gamma   90.00
#
_symmetry.space_group_name_H-M   'P 1'
#
loop_
_entity.id
_entity.type
_entity.pdbx_description
1 polymer ?
#
loop_
_entity_poly.entity_id
_entity_poly.type
_entity_poly.pdbx_seq_one_letter_code
_entity_poly.pdbx_strand_id
1 'polypeptide(L)'
;MTEEKILHEVLSKVPEVTLLFWIIKIAATTLGETAGDALSMSLNLGYIVSTGIFAVIFAIFVAAQIKTKKYNAFFYWSTIIATTTLGTTIADYVDRTLGLGYLGGSLILFGLLILSLLAWYYSSGSIAVQSIQSSKSEAFYWLTIMFSQTLGTALGDWTADTQGLGYTSAALIFGGLLLLLTMLYMWTKISRTFLFWAAFVLTRPLGAVLGDFLDKPISHGGLDLSRFGASFVLCGFIVFCLVAFKPKAAATAH
;
A
#
# COMPACT_ATOMS: atom_id res chain seq x y z
N MET A 1 5.03 -40.33 2.31
CA MET A 1 4.94 -38.90 2.65
C MET A 1 4.16 -38.26 1.50
N THR A 2 2.86 -38.01 1.71
CA THR A 2 1.87 -37.78 0.64
C THR A 2 1.99 -36.37 0.06
N GLU A 3 1.80 -36.21 -1.27
CA GLU A 3 1.83 -34.93 -2.01
C GLU A 3 0.97 -33.83 -1.39
N GLU A 4 -0.10 -34.20 -0.69
CA GLU A 4 -0.97 -33.31 0.09
C GLU A 4 -0.20 -32.47 1.14
N LYS A 5 0.87 -33.03 1.72
CA LYS A 5 1.70 -32.36 2.71
C LYS A 5 2.67 -31.35 2.09
N ILE A 6 3.04 -31.56 0.82
CA ILE A 6 3.91 -30.64 0.05
C ILE A 6 3.13 -29.38 -0.34
N LEU A 7 1.82 -29.51 -0.60
CA LEU A 7 0.94 -28.37 -0.86
C LEU A 7 0.71 -27.48 0.38
N HIS A 8 0.77 -28.07 1.57
CA HIS A 8 0.54 -27.39 2.86
C HIS A 8 1.73 -26.58 3.38
N GLU A 9 2.92 -26.74 2.82
CA GLU A 9 4.18 -26.21 3.38
C GLU A 9 4.89 -25.21 2.46
N VAL A 10 4.14 -24.48 1.62
CA VAL A 10 4.67 -23.24 1.05
C VAL A 10 4.72 -22.23 2.20
N LEU A 11 5.88 -22.11 2.86
CA LEU A 11 6.13 -21.09 3.89
C LEU A 11 5.81 -19.71 3.30
N SER A 12 4.61 -19.21 3.61
CA SER A 12 4.18 -17.89 3.17
C SER A 12 5.18 -16.84 3.66
N LYS A 13 5.70 -16.02 2.74
CA LYS A 13 6.53 -14.86 3.09
C LYS A 13 5.69 -13.62 3.46
N VAL A 14 4.38 -13.78 3.57
CA VAL A 14 3.43 -12.73 3.93
C VAL A 14 2.78 -13.03 5.29
N PRO A 15 2.42 -11.99 6.05
CA PRO A 15 1.77 -12.16 7.35
C PRO A 15 0.39 -12.81 7.21
N GLU A 16 -0.07 -13.42 8.30
CA GLU A 16 -1.46 -13.83 8.45
C GLU A 16 -2.40 -12.61 8.40
N VAL A 17 -3.45 -12.70 7.57
CA VAL A 17 -4.45 -11.63 7.37
C VAL A 17 -5.43 -11.62 8.54
N THR A 18 -4.98 -11.05 9.66
CA THR A 18 -5.77 -10.80 10.86
C THR A 18 -6.31 -9.37 10.91
N LEU A 19 -7.14 -9.03 11.90
CA LEU A 19 -7.50 -7.62 12.14
C LEU A 19 -6.26 -6.75 12.37
N LEU A 20 -5.25 -7.28 13.08
CA LEU A 20 -3.99 -6.57 13.32
C LEU A 20 -3.25 -6.27 12.00
N PHE A 21 -3.27 -7.19 11.04
CA PHE A 21 -2.70 -6.93 9.71
C PHE A 21 -3.33 -5.68 9.07
N TRP A 22 -4.65 -5.56 9.09
CA TRP A 22 -5.34 -4.39 8.52
C TRP A 22 -5.03 -3.10 9.26
N ILE A 23 -4.96 -3.14 10.60
CA ILE A 23 -4.57 -1.98 11.42
C ILE A 23 -3.17 -1.50 11.05
N ILE A 24 -2.19 -2.40 11.00
CA ILE A 24 -0.82 -2.04 10.63
C ILE A 24 -0.76 -1.58 9.17
N LYS A 25 -1.54 -2.19 8.27
CA LYS A 25 -1.59 -1.81 6.85
C LYS A 25 -2.11 -0.38 6.67
N ILE A 26 -3.19 -0.01 7.36
CA ILE A 26 -3.74 1.35 7.32
C ILE A 26 -2.72 2.34 7.90
N ALA A 27 -2.11 2.03 9.05
CA ALA A 27 -1.06 2.88 9.62
C ALA A 27 0.13 3.04 8.66
N ALA A 28 0.53 1.97 7.97
CA ALA A 28 1.61 2.01 6.99
C ALA A 28 1.27 2.84 5.75
N THR A 29 0.03 2.76 5.24
CA THR A 29 -0.39 3.59 4.10
C THR A 29 -0.51 5.07 4.48
N THR A 30 -1.01 5.38 5.68
CA THR A 30 -1.01 6.75 6.24
C THR A 30 0.41 7.28 6.48
N LEU A 31 1.32 6.43 6.97
CA LEU A 31 2.73 6.77 7.09
C LEU A 31 3.34 7.06 5.71
N GLY A 32 2.98 6.25 4.71
CA GLY A 32 3.39 6.44 3.31
C GLY A 32 3.18 7.86 2.82
N GLU A 33 1.97 8.39 3.06
CA GLU A 33 1.60 9.76 2.69
C GLU A 33 2.43 10.80 3.43
N THR A 34 2.34 10.80 4.76
CA THR A 34 2.98 11.83 5.59
C THR A 34 4.50 11.85 5.43
N ALA A 35 5.13 10.68 5.26
CA ALA A 35 6.58 10.58 5.07
C ALA A 35 7.00 10.95 3.64
N GLY A 36 6.17 10.62 2.63
CA GLY A 36 6.33 11.10 1.26
C GLY A 36 6.38 12.62 1.21
N ASP A 37 5.37 13.26 1.82
CA ASP A 37 5.23 14.71 1.89
C ASP A 37 6.24 15.38 2.83
N ALA A 38 6.71 14.69 3.87
CA ALA A 38 7.79 15.19 4.71
C ALA A 38 9.06 15.44 3.87
N LEU A 39 9.44 14.49 3.01
CA LEU A 39 10.62 14.65 2.15
C LEU A 39 10.37 15.60 0.97
N SER A 40 9.24 15.46 0.28
CA SER A 40 8.96 16.23 -0.94
C SER A 40 8.62 17.69 -0.64
N MET A 41 7.73 17.92 0.32
CA MET A 41 7.19 19.25 0.63
C MET A 41 7.91 19.89 1.82
N SER A 42 8.07 19.19 2.95
CA SER A 42 8.60 19.84 4.17
C SER A 42 10.10 20.10 4.12
N LEU A 43 10.87 19.22 3.47
CA LEU A 43 12.29 19.47 3.16
C LEU A 43 12.50 20.21 1.84
N ASN A 44 11.43 20.54 1.10
CA ASN A 44 11.48 21.19 -0.20
C ASN A 44 12.40 20.48 -1.22
N LEU A 45 12.55 19.15 -1.14
CA LEU A 45 13.31 18.38 -2.12
C LEU A 45 12.57 18.23 -3.45
N GLY A 46 11.25 18.41 -3.43
CA GLY A 46 10.37 18.18 -4.57
C GLY A 46 10.14 16.68 -4.84
N TYR A 47 9.17 16.39 -5.70
CA TYR A 47 8.71 15.02 -5.92
C TYR A 47 9.70 14.14 -6.69
N ILE A 48 10.48 14.69 -7.64
CA ILE A 48 11.47 13.92 -8.40
C ILE A 48 12.59 13.39 -7.50
N VAL A 49 13.21 14.27 -6.71
CA VAL A 49 14.34 13.89 -5.83
C VAL A 49 13.85 12.93 -4.76
N SER A 50 12.70 13.21 -4.14
CA SER A 50 12.09 12.33 -3.14
C SER A 50 11.74 10.96 -3.70
N THR A 51 11.19 10.91 -4.93
CA THR A 51 10.94 9.65 -5.65
C THR A 51 12.22 8.86 -5.87
N GLY A 52 13.32 9.52 -6.28
CA GLY A 52 14.62 8.86 -6.44
C GLY A 52 15.12 8.23 -5.13
N ILE A 53 15.03 8.97 -4.01
CA ILE A 53 15.43 8.48 -2.68
C ILE A 53 14.56 7.27 -2.28
N PHE A 54 13.24 7.39 -2.35
CA PHE A 54 12.34 6.30 -1.98
C PHE A 54 12.44 5.11 -2.92
N ALA A 55 12.78 5.30 -4.20
CA ALA A 55 13.02 4.22 -5.15
C ALA A 55 14.23 3.38 -4.75
N VAL A 56 15.32 4.03 -4.31
CA VAL A 56 16.50 3.32 -3.78
C VAL A 56 16.15 2.55 -2.50
N ILE A 57 15.43 3.18 -1.56
CA ILE A 57 14.98 2.53 -0.31
C ILE A 57 14.10 1.32 -0.61
N PHE A 58 13.12 1.47 -1.50
CA PHE A 58 12.24 0.40 -1.93
C PHE A 58 13.04 -0.73 -2.60
N ALA A 59 13.97 -0.42 -3.50
CA ALA A 59 14.81 -1.41 -4.16
C ALA A 59 15.64 -2.24 -3.16
N ILE A 60 16.16 -1.61 -2.11
CA ILE A 60 16.90 -2.31 -1.04
C ILE A 60 15.98 -3.26 -0.27
N PHE A 61 14.83 -2.76 0.21
CA PHE A 61 13.92 -3.57 1.02
C PHE A 61 13.25 -4.68 0.21
N VAL A 62 12.82 -4.41 -1.02
CA VAL A 62 12.23 -5.43 -1.89
C VAL A 62 13.25 -6.52 -2.25
N ALA A 63 14.51 -6.16 -2.51
CA ALA A 63 15.57 -7.14 -2.76
C ALA A 63 15.84 -8.00 -1.51
N ALA A 64 15.83 -7.41 -0.32
CA ALA A 64 15.98 -8.14 0.94
C ALA A 64 14.78 -9.07 1.19
N GLN A 65 13.56 -8.60 0.95
CA GLN A 65 12.33 -9.38 1.08
C GLN A 65 12.32 -10.58 0.11
N ILE A 66 12.70 -10.37 -1.15
CA ILE A 66 12.81 -11.44 -2.16
C ILE A 66 13.83 -12.50 -1.75
N LYS A 67 14.99 -12.07 -1.23
CA LYS A 67 16.06 -12.97 -0.78
C LYS A 67 15.70 -13.76 0.49
N THR A 68 14.80 -13.24 1.31
CA THR A 68 14.44 -13.88 2.58
C THR A 68 13.63 -15.16 2.31
N LYS A 69 14.01 -16.29 2.92
CA LYS A 69 13.37 -17.60 2.67
C LYS A 69 12.12 -17.88 3.51
N LYS A 70 11.89 -17.11 4.57
CA LYS A 70 10.76 -17.26 5.50
C LYS A 70 10.16 -15.89 5.77
N TYR A 71 8.90 -15.84 6.22
CA TYR A 71 8.33 -14.58 6.66
C TYR A 71 9.22 -13.89 7.71
N ASN A 72 9.54 -12.64 7.44
CA ASN A 72 10.20 -11.74 8.36
C ASN A 72 9.37 -10.45 8.40
N ALA A 73 8.78 -10.17 9.56
CA ALA A 73 7.92 -9.02 9.76
C ALA A 73 8.62 -7.70 9.41
N PHE A 74 9.89 -7.55 9.79
CA PHE A 74 10.65 -6.34 9.51
C PHE A 74 10.80 -6.08 8.01
N PHE A 75 11.26 -7.08 7.24
CA PHE A 75 11.44 -6.89 5.79
C PHE A 75 10.11 -6.70 5.07
N TYR A 76 9.06 -7.45 5.44
CA TYR A 76 7.75 -7.31 4.82
C TYR A 76 7.16 -5.91 5.06
N TRP A 77 7.08 -5.48 6.31
CA TRP A 77 6.47 -4.19 6.66
C TRP A 77 7.32 -3.01 6.20
N SER A 78 8.65 -3.12 6.23
CA SER A 78 9.53 -2.07 5.67
C SER A 78 9.36 -1.96 4.16
N THR A 79 9.19 -3.08 3.44
CA THR A 79 8.88 -3.05 2.00
C THR A 79 7.52 -2.41 1.73
N ILE A 80 6.51 -2.71 2.56
CA ILE A 80 5.18 -2.09 2.49
C ILE A 80 5.25 -0.57 2.72
N ILE A 81 5.98 -0.12 3.74
CA ILE A 81 6.16 1.32 4.02
C ILE A 81 6.90 1.99 2.85
N ALA A 82 8.01 1.41 2.39
CA ALA A 82 8.81 1.96 1.30
C ALA A 82 8.03 2.04 -0.02
N THR A 83 7.18 1.05 -0.33
CA THR A 83 6.34 1.11 -1.54
C THR A 83 5.22 2.13 -1.39
N THR A 84 4.67 2.36 -0.19
CA THR A 84 3.66 3.41 0.02
C THR A 84 4.24 4.81 -0.08
N THR A 85 5.43 5.07 0.49
CA THR A 85 6.10 6.39 0.38
C THR A 85 6.53 6.69 -1.04
N LEU A 86 7.12 5.70 -1.73
CA LEU A 86 7.44 5.80 -3.15
C LEU A 86 6.17 6.04 -3.98
N GLY A 87 5.09 5.33 -3.63
CA GLY A 87 3.80 5.46 -4.28
C GLY A 87 3.27 6.89 -4.21
N THR A 88 3.29 7.53 -3.04
CA THR A 88 2.91 8.94 -2.87
C THR A 88 3.70 9.84 -3.79
N THR A 89 5.04 9.80 -3.72
CA THR A 89 5.85 10.78 -4.45
C THR A 89 5.76 10.61 -5.96
N ILE A 90 5.53 9.38 -6.45
CA ILE A 90 5.24 9.15 -7.87
C ILE A 90 3.87 9.71 -8.24
N ALA A 91 2.84 9.48 -7.44
CA ALA A 91 1.48 9.95 -7.71
C ALA A 91 1.47 11.48 -7.81
N ASP A 92 1.98 12.16 -6.80
CA ASP A 92 2.08 13.61 -6.77
C ASP A 92 2.95 14.18 -7.90
N TYR A 93 4.03 13.49 -8.26
CA TYR A 93 4.84 13.91 -9.40
C TYR A 93 4.01 13.90 -10.69
N VAL A 94 3.29 12.80 -10.94
CA VAL A 94 2.46 12.63 -12.14
C VAL A 94 1.29 13.61 -12.16
N ASP A 95 0.59 13.75 -11.03
CA ASP A 95 -0.62 14.54 -10.94
C ASP A 95 -0.33 16.05 -10.89
N ARG A 96 0.64 16.45 -10.05
CA ARG A 96 0.91 17.86 -9.72
C ARG A 96 2.06 18.45 -10.53
N THR A 97 3.18 17.73 -10.67
CA THR A 97 4.39 18.29 -11.31
C THR A 97 4.39 18.15 -12.83
N LEU A 98 3.99 16.97 -13.35
CA LEU A 98 3.81 16.77 -14.79
C LEU A 98 2.56 17.50 -15.33
N GLY A 99 1.68 17.98 -14.45
CA GLY A 99 0.51 18.76 -14.80
C GLY A 99 -0.59 17.94 -15.48
N LEU A 100 -0.60 16.61 -15.30
CA LEU A 100 -1.61 15.73 -15.89
C LEU A 100 -2.93 15.77 -15.11
N GLY A 101 -2.90 16.30 -13.88
CA GLY A 101 -4.03 16.31 -12.96
C GLY A 101 -4.43 14.91 -12.52
N TYR A 102 -5.21 14.83 -11.44
CA TYR A 102 -5.52 13.54 -10.82
C TYR A 102 -6.28 12.57 -11.72
N LEU A 103 -7.15 13.04 -12.62
CA LEU A 103 -7.82 12.16 -13.60
C LEU A 103 -6.80 11.56 -14.58
N GLY A 104 -5.93 12.39 -15.14
CA GLY A 104 -4.93 11.96 -16.12
C GLY A 104 -3.91 11.01 -15.50
N GLY A 105 -3.37 11.33 -14.33
CA GLY A 105 -2.44 10.45 -13.63
C GLY A 105 -3.10 9.17 -13.15
N SER A 106 -4.32 9.21 -12.60
CA SER A 106 -5.07 7.99 -12.23
C SER A 106 -5.28 7.06 -13.43
N LEU A 107 -5.61 7.57 -14.62
CA LEU A 107 -5.78 6.75 -15.82
C LEU A 107 -4.45 6.09 -16.26
N ILE A 108 -3.35 6.83 -16.23
CA ILE A 108 -2.02 6.29 -16.56
C ILE A 108 -1.61 5.23 -15.55
N LEU A 109 -1.76 5.51 -14.26
CA LEU A 109 -1.41 4.58 -13.18
C LEU A 109 -2.28 3.32 -13.20
N PHE A 110 -3.56 3.46 -13.52
CA PHE A 110 -4.45 2.33 -13.76
C PHE A 110 -3.98 1.51 -14.96
N GLY A 111 -3.62 2.15 -16.08
CA GLY A 111 -3.03 1.48 -17.24
C GLY A 111 -1.76 0.71 -16.89
N LEU A 112 -0.83 1.32 -16.15
CA LEU A 112 0.41 0.70 -15.69
C LEU A 112 0.14 -0.49 -14.76
N LEU A 113 -0.84 -0.37 -13.86
CA LEU A 113 -1.27 -1.47 -13.01
C LEU A 113 -1.77 -2.66 -13.83
N ILE A 114 -2.68 -2.43 -14.79
CA ILE A 114 -3.20 -3.48 -15.68
C ILE A 114 -2.07 -4.10 -16.52
N LEU A 115 -1.18 -3.28 -17.08
CA LEU A 115 -0.03 -3.77 -17.84
C LEU A 115 0.90 -4.64 -16.97
N SER A 116 1.12 -4.27 -15.70
CA SER A 116 1.93 -5.05 -14.78
C SER A 116 1.31 -6.43 -14.50
N LEU A 117 -0.02 -6.48 -14.31
CA LEU A 117 -0.76 -7.71 -14.08
C LEU A 117 -0.75 -8.61 -15.33
N LEU A 118 -0.96 -8.04 -16.51
CA LEU A 118 -0.90 -8.77 -17.78
C LEU A 118 0.51 -9.32 -18.03
N ALA A 119 1.53 -8.49 -17.86
CA ALA A 119 2.93 -8.91 -18.00
C ALA A 119 3.25 -10.05 -17.02
N TRP A 120 2.78 -9.97 -15.77
CA TRP A 120 2.94 -11.05 -14.80
C TRP A 120 2.25 -12.34 -15.26
N TYR A 121 0.99 -12.24 -15.69
CA TYR A 121 0.21 -13.38 -16.20
C TYR A 121 0.90 -14.06 -17.38
N TYR A 122 1.31 -13.30 -18.40
CA TYR A 122 2.00 -13.87 -19.57
C TYR A 122 3.37 -14.47 -19.21
N SER A 123 4.05 -13.93 -18.20
CA SER A 123 5.39 -14.38 -17.82
C SER A 123 5.41 -15.58 -16.86
N SER A 124 4.34 -15.78 -16.09
CA SER A 124 4.27 -16.79 -15.01
C SER A 124 3.05 -17.71 -15.09
N GLY A 125 2.13 -17.49 -16.04
CA GLY A 125 0.91 -18.27 -16.24
C GLY A 125 -0.20 -18.05 -15.20
N SER A 126 0.08 -17.32 -14.12
CA SER A 126 -0.87 -17.03 -13.04
C SER A 126 -0.46 -15.79 -12.26
N ILE A 127 -1.45 -15.00 -11.83
CA ILE A 127 -1.30 -13.83 -10.94
C ILE A 127 -1.70 -14.16 -9.48
N ALA A 128 -1.98 -15.43 -9.21
CA ALA A 128 -2.44 -15.88 -7.91
C ALA A 128 -1.30 -15.70 -6.88
N VAL A 129 -1.59 -15.09 -5.72
CA VAL A 129 -0.56 -14.87 -4.66
C VAL A 129 0.09 -16.18 -4.23
N GLN A 130 -0.63 -17.29 -4.38
CA GLN A 130 -0.23 -18.64 -4.04
C GLN A 130 0.80 -19.23 -5.02
N SER A 131 0.89 -18.69 -6.25
CA SER A 131 1.88 -19.11 -7.26
C SER A 131 3.20 -18.32 -7.16
N ILE A 132 3.32 -17.43 -6.17
CA ILE A 132 4.55 -16.67 -5.90
C ILE A 132 5.57 -17.59 -5.23
N GLN A 133 6.22 -18.42 -6.04
CA GLN A 133 7.25 -19.37 -5.60
C GLN A 133 8.65 -19.01 -6.14
N SER A 134 8.74 -18.01 -7.02
CA SER A 134 9.99 -17.58 -7.65
C SER A 134 10.27 -16.11 -7.39
N SER A 135 11.56 -15.74 -7.36
CA SER A 135 11.98 -14.34 -7.25
C SER A 135 11.42 -13.45 -8.37
N LYS A 136 11.16 -14.04 -9.55
CA LYS A 136 10.53 -13.36 -10.68
C LYS A 136 9.06 -13.04 -10.39
N SER A 137 8.30 -14.01 -9.89
CA SER A 137 6.90 -13.80 -9.48
C SER A 137 6.79 -12.80 -8.31
N GLU A 138 7.75 -12.83 -7.37
CA GLU A 138 7.81 -11.85 -6.28
C GLU A 138 8.07 -10.43 -6.79
N ALA A 139 8.95 -10.27 -7.79
CA ALA A 139 9.21 -8.96 -8.39
C ALA A 139 7.96 -8.38 -9.06
N PHE A 140 7.20 -9.19 -9.79
CA PHE A 140 5.91 -8.76 -10.36
C PHE A 140 4.90 -8.38 -9.27
N TYR A 141 4.79 -9.19 -8.22
CA TYR A 141 3.92 -8.88 -7.08
C TYR A 141 4.22 -7.51 -6.47
N TRP A 142 5.49 -7.23 -6.19
CA TRP A 142 5.89 -5.95 -5.60
C TRP A 142 5.73 -4.78 -6.57
N LEU A 143 5.94 -4.99 -7.87
CA LEU A 143 5.69 -3.97 -8.90
C LEU A 143 4.19 -3.64 -9.01
N THR A 144 3.33 -4.65 -9.04
CA THR A 144 1.87 -4.49 -9.03
C THR A 144 1.41 -3.77 -7.76
N ILE A 145 1.96 -4.13 -6.60
CA ILE A 145 1.69 -3.40 -5.35
C ILE A 145 2.10 -1.94 -5.48
N MET A 146 3.29 -1.64 -6.01
CA MET A 146 3.76 -0.27 -6.17
C MET A 146 2.78 0.55 -7.03
N PHE A 147 2.40 0.06 -8.22
CA PHE A 147 1.42 0.77 -9.06
C PHE A 147 0.05 0.91 -8.38
N SER A 148 -0.38 -0.11 -7.64
CA SER A 148 -1.60 -0.02 -6.84
C SER A 148 -1.47 1.03 -5.73
N GLN A 149 -0.31 1.17 -5.09
CA GLN A 149 -0.11 2.19 -4.06
C GLN A 149 -0.13 3.59 -4.67
N THR A 150 0.51 3.77 -5.83
CA THR A 150 0.54 5.05 -6.54
C THR A 150 -0.85 5.45 -7.01
N LEU A 151 -1.59 4.53 -7.65
CA LEU A 151 -2.98 4.76 -8.06
C LEU A 151 -3.86 5.11 -6.86
N GLY A 152 -3.67 4.43 -5.73
CA GLY A 152 -4.46 4.69 -4.54
C GLY A 152 -4.23 6.09 -3.96
N THR A 153 -3.01 6.62 -3.98
CA THR A 153 -2.77 8.04 -3.60
C THR A 153 -3.52 8.97 -4.55
N ALA A 154 -3.30 8.82 -5.85
CA ALA A 154 -3.96 9.67 -6.86
C ALA A 154 -5.49 9.68 -6.68
N LEU A 155 -6.11 8.52 -6.44
CA LEU A 155 -7.55 8.41 -6.19
C LEU A 155 -8.00 9.05 -4.86
N GLY A 156 -7.21 8.91 -3.80
CA GLY A 156 -7.48 9.52 -2.50
C GLY A 156 -7.52 11.04 -2.61
N ASP A 157 -6.45 11.60 -3.15
CA ASP A 157 -6.27 13.03 -3.36
C ASP A 157 -7.28 13.59 -4.36
N TRP A 158 -7.57 12.85 -5.43
CA TRP A 158 -8.61 13.24 -6.38
C TRP A 158 -9.97 13.42 -5.71
N THR A 159 -10.32 12.48 -4.83
CA THR A 159 -11.59 12.46 -4.10
C THR A 159 -11.64 13.58 -3.07
N ALA A 160 -10.55 13.84 -2.36
CA ALA A 160 -10.51 14.87 -1.32
C ALA A 160 -10.40 16.29 -1.89
N ASP A 161 -9.45 16.53 -2.80
CA ASP A 161 -9.09 17.86 -3.28
C ASP A 161 -9.97 18.31 -4.45
N THR A 162 -9.92 17.59 -5.59
CA THR A 162 -10.51 18.07 -6.85
C THR A 162 -12.01 17.92 -6.87
N GLN A 163 -12.53 16.83 -6.33
CA GLN A 163 -13.98 16.67 -6.14
C GLN A 163 -14.49 17.54 -4.98
N GLY A 164 -13.60 18.19 -4.22
CA GLY A 164 -13.95 19.12 -3.15
C GLY A 164 -14.70 18.47 -1.99
N LEU A 165 -14.65 17.14 -1.85
CA LEU A 165 -15.36 16.44 -0.78
C LEU A 165 -14.68 16.65 0.58
N GLY A 166 -13.40 17.03 0.57
CA GLY A 166 -12.55 17.19 1.75
C GLY A 166 -12.14 15.85 2.36
N TYR A 167 -11.12 15.89 3.20
CA TYR A 167 -10.50 14.67 3.74
C TYR A 167 -11.45 13.85 4.62
N THR A 168 -12.33 14.47 5.40
CA THR A 168 -13.29 13.75 6.25
C THR A 168 -14.29 12.94 5.42
N SER A 169 -14.91 13.55 4.40
CA SER A 169 -15.88 12.86 3.55
C SER A 169 -15.22 11.76 2.73
N ALA A 170 -14.03 12.02 2.18
CA ALA A 170 -13.26 11.01 1.46
C ALA A 170 -12.89 9.83 2.39
N ALA A 171 -12.50 10.08 3.64
CA ALA A 171 -12.20 9.03 4.62
C ALA A 171 -13.45 8.18 4.93
N LEU A 172 -14.63 8.81 5.05
CA LEU A 172 -15.90 8.11 5.23
C LEU A 172 -16.26 7.24 4.01
N ILE A 173 -16.01 7.71 2.79
CA ILE A 173 -16.25 6.94 1.56
C ILE A 173 -15.37 5.68 1.55
N PHE A 174 -14.05 5.83 1.65
CA PHE A 174 -13.14 4.69 1.59
C PHE A 174 -13.29 3.76 2.80
N GLY A 175 -13.51 4.31 3.99
CA GLY A 175 -13.84 3.54 5.19
C GLY A 175 -15.15 2.77 5.05
N GLY A 176 -16.20 3.40 4.49
CA GLY A 176 -17.48 2.77 4.19
C GLY A 176 -17.36 1.63 3.17
N LEU A 177 -16.53 1.81 2.13
CA LEU A 177 -16.24 0.75 1.16
C LEU A 177 -15.51 -0.44 1.81
N LEU A 178 -14.55 -0.20 2.71
CA LEU A 178 -13.89 -1.27 3.47
C LEU A 178 -14.87 -1.99 4.42
N LEU A 179 -15.78 -1.25 5.06
CA LEU A 179 -16.85 -1.86 5.87
C LEU A 179 -17.77 -2.71 5.01
N LEU A 180 -18.16 -2.24 3.81
CA LEU A 180 -18.95 -3.02 2.86
C LEU A 180 -18.23 -4.30 2.46
N LEU A 181 -16.92 -4.24 2.14
CA LEU A 181 -16.14 -5.45 1.84
C LEU A 181 -16.08 -6.41 3.03
N THR A 182 -16.00 -5.89 4.26
CA THR A 182 -16.05 -6.69 5.49
C THR A 182 -17.41 -7.38 5.64
N MET A 183 -18.51 -6.67 5.39
CA MET A 183 -19.86 -7.24 5.39
C MET A 183 -20.02 -8.33 4.33
N LEU A 184 -19.54 -8.09 3.11
CA LEU A 184 -19.53 -9.09 2.03
C LEU A 184 -18.70 -10.32 2.43
N TYR A 185 -17.56 -10.13 3.10
CA TYR A 185 -16.76 -11.22 3.64
C TYR A 185 -17.53 -12.06 4.65
N MET A 186 -18.24 -11.42 5.59
CA MET A 186 -18.97 -12.15 6.64
C MET A 186 -20.23 -12.85 6.14
N TRP A 187 -20.95 -12.27 5.17
CA TRP A 187 -22.30 -12.72 4.82
C TRP A 187 -22.46 -13.32 3.43
N THR A 188 -21.43 -13.29 2.59
CA THR A 188 -21.51 -13.84 1.22
C THR A 188 -20.45 -14.91 0.95
N LYS A 189 -20.66 -15.64 -0.15
CA LYS A 189 -19.71 -16.64 -0.70
C LYS A 189 -18.83 -16.07 -1.82
N ILE A 190 -18.71 -14.75 -1.92
CA ILE A 190 -17.80 -14.10 -2.88
C ILE A 190 -16.36 -14.57 -2.59
N SER A 191 -15.57 -14.71 -3.66
CA SER A 191 -14.16 -15.12 -3.59
C SER A 191 -13.39 -14.34 -2.52
N ARG A 192 -12.78 -15.06 -1.57
CA ARG A 192 -11.99 -14.47 -0.48
C ARG A 192 -10.77 -13.74 -1.02
N THR A 193 -10.13 -14.30 -2.03
CA THR A 193 -9.00 -13.67 -2.74
C THR A 193 -9.41 -12.35 -3.39
N PHE A 194 -10.60 -12.29 -4.02
CA PHE A 194 -11.10 -11.04 -4.60
C PHE A 194 -11.34 -9.98 -3.53
N LEU A 195 -12.05 -10.34 -2.45
CA LEU A 195 -12.34 -9.42 -1.34
C LEU A 195 -11.06 -8.93 -0.66
N PHE A 196 -10.06 -9.80 -0.49
CA PHE A 196 -8.74 -9.43 0.03
C PHE A 196 -8.08 -8.37 -0.85
N TRP A 197 -7.98 -8.60 -2.16
CA TRP A 197 -7.34 -7.65 -3.06
C TRP A 197 -8.11 -6.34 -3.16
N ALA A 198 -9.44 -6.39 -3.21
CA ALA A 198 -10.27 -5.19 -3.21
C ALA A 198 -10.02 -4.35 -1.93
N ALA A 199 -9.99 -5.00 -0.76
CA ALA A 199 -9.70 -4.33 0.50
C ALA A 199 -8.26 -3.79 0.53
N PHE A 200 -7.28 -4.60 0.10
CA PHE A 200 -5.88 -4.21 0.04
C PHE A 200 -5.65 -2.97 -0.82
N VAL A 201 -6.26 -2.92 -2.00
CA VAL A 201 -6.21 -1.76 -2.89
C VAL A 201 -6.89 -0.56 -2.25
N LEU A 202 -8.08 -0.73 -1.65
CA LEU A 202 -8.84 0.36 -1.02
C LEU A 202 -8.22 0.93 0.27
N THR A 203 -7.37 0.16 0.97
CA THR A 203 -6.63 0.72 2.13
C THR A 203 -5.66 1.83 1.74
N ARG A 204 -5.25 1.90 0.46
CA ARG A 204 -4.35 2.95 0.01
C ARG A 204 -4.99 4.34 -0.09
N PRO A 205 -6.08 4.54 -0.86
CA PRO A 205 -6.72 5.85 -0.91
C PRO A 205 -7.22 6.29 0.46
N LEU A 206 -7.69 5.35 1.30
CA LEU A 206 -7.99 5.68 2.70
C LEU A 206 -6.73 6.19 3.44
N GLY A 207 -5.61 5.49 3.31
CA GLY A 207 -4.36 5.89 3.94
C GLY A 207 -3.86 7.27 3.49
N ALA A 208 -3.96 7.57 2.18
CA ALA A 208 -3.60 8.87 1.62
C ALA A 208 -4.45 9.98 2.23
N VAL A 209 -5.78 9.83 2.16
CA VAL A 209 -6.73 10.78 2.73
C VAL A 209 -6.52 10.98 4.23
N LEU A 210 -6.25 9.91 4.98
CA LEU A 210 -5.96 10.03 6.42
C LEU A 210 -4.62 10.75 6.66
N GLY A 211 -3.61 10.50 5.84
CA GLY A 211 -2.30 11.15 5.97
C GLY A 211 -2.40 12.65 5.71
N ASP A 212 -3.07 13.02 4.62
CA ASP A 212 -3.38 14.41 4.31
C ASP A 212 -4.25 15.06 5.37
N PHE A 213 -5.27 14.35 5.88
CA PHE A 213 -6.07 14.85 6.99
C PHE A 213 -5.22 15.20 8.21
N LEU A 214 -4.21 14.38 8.53
CA LEU A 214 -3.32 14.66 9.66
C LEU A 214 -2.44 15.89 9.38
N ASP A 215 -1.91 16.04 8.16
CA ASP A 215 -0.79 16.96 7.91
C ASP A 215 -1.14 18.29 7.20
N LYS A 216 -2.25 18.33 6.48
CA LYS A 216 -2.63 19.51 5.69
C LYS A 216 -3.18 20.61 6.61
N PRO A 217 -3.07 21.89 6.22
CA PRO A 217 -3.51 22.99 7.06
C PRO A 217 -5.02 22.92 7.38
N ILE A 218 -5.41 23.50 8.52
CA ILE A 218 -6.82 23.61 8.93
C ILE A 218 -7.66 24.33 7.87
N SER A 219 -7.09 25.33 7.19
CA SER A 219 -7.76 26.06 6.11
C SER A 219 -8.11 25.19 4.90
N HIS A 220 -7.47 24.03 4.75
CA HIS A 220 -7.75 23.02 3.73
C HIS A 220 -8.48 21.79 4.28
N GLY A 221 -8.95 21.83 5.54
CA GLY A 221 -9.71 20.75 6.17
C GLY A 221 -8.88 19.66 6.84
N GLY A 222 -7.57 19.87 7.02
CA GLY A 222 -6.68 18.98 7.79
C GLY A 222 -6.50 19.40 9.25
N LEU A 223 -5.62 18.72 9.97
CA LEU A 223 -5.31 18.94 11.38
C LEU A 223 -4.02 19.74 11.63
N ASP A 224 -3.28 20.09 10.57
CA ASP A 224 -2.04 20.87 10.64
C ASP A 224 -0.96 20.27 11.56
N LEU A 225 -0.91 18.94 11.63
CA LEU A 225 0.16 18.25 12.35
C LEU A 225 1.45 18.28 11.53
N SER A 226 2.59 18.39 12.22
CA SER A 226 3.89 18.25 11.57
C SER A 226 3.98 16.91 10.83
N ARG A 227 4.31 16.95 9.54
CA ARG A 227 4.53 15.75 8.70
C ARG A 227 5.50 14.78 9.37
N PHE A 228 6.64 15.29 9.83
CA PHE A 228 7.63 14.51 10.59
C PHE A 228 7.04 13.93 11.88
N GLY A 229 6.32 14.74 12.65
CA GLY A 229 5.67 14.30 13.89
C GLY A 229 4.68 13.15 13.64
N ALA A 230 3.78 13.33 12.67
CA ALA A 230 2.81 12.31 12.26
C ALA A 230 3.52 11.03 11.79
N SER A 231 4.55 11.15 10.95
CA SER A 231 5.34 10.02 10.48
C SER A 231 6.06 9.28 11.61
N PHE A 232 6.66 9.98 12.58
CA PHE A 232 7.32 9.33 13.72
C PHE A 232 6.32 8.59 14.61
N VAL A 233 5.16 9.18 14.87
CA VAL A 233 4.10 8.53 15.67
C VAL A 233 3.57 7.28 14.97
N LEU A 234 3.27 7.36 13.67
CA LEU A 234 2.80 6.21 12.88
C LEU A 234 3.85 5.11 12.78
N CYS A 235 5.12 5.47 12.54
CA CYS A 235 6.22 4.52 12.53
C CYS A 235 6.39 3.84 13.91
N GLY A 236 6.36 4.62 15.00
CA GLY A 236 6.42 4.10 16.36
C GLY A 236 5.26 3.16 16.69
N PHE A 237 4.04 3.51 16.25
CA PHE A 237 2.86 2.66 16.38
C PHE A 237 3.01 1.33 15.64
N ILE A 238 3.48 1.36 14.39
CA ILE A 238 3.74 0.14 13.61
C ILE A 238 4.79 -0.73 14.32
N VAL A 239 5.92 -0.16 14.72
CA VAL A 239 6.98 -0.89 15.44
C VAL A 239 6.45 -1.50 16.73
N PHE A 240 5.67 -0.74 17.51
CA PHE A 240 5.00 -1.23 18.71
C PHE A 240 4.11 -2.43 18.41
N CYS A 241 3.25 -2.35 17.39
CA CYS A 241 2.38 -3.46 17.00
C CYS A 241 3.17 -4.71 16.60
N LEU A 242 4.28 -4.54 15.84
CA LEU A 242 5.12 -5.66 15.41
C LEU A 242 5.83 -6.34 16.59
N VAL A 243 6.33 -5.57 17.55
CA VAL A 243 7.07 -6.10 18.72
C VAL A 243 6.13 -6.71 19.75
N ALA A 244 5.00 -6.04 20.04
CA ALA A 244 4.06 -6.47 21.08
C ALA A 244 3.26 -7.71 20.67
N PHE A 245 2.78 -7.77 19.43
CA PHE A 245 1.86 -8.83 19.00
C PHE A 245 2.51 -9.90 18.12
N LYS A 246 3.72 -9.65 17.60
CA LYS A 246 4.53 -10.60 16.79
C LYS A 246 3.69 -11.34 15.74
N PRO A 247 3.20 -10.64 14.70
CA PRO A 247 2.38 -11.23 13.66
C PRO A 247 3.04 -12.49 13.09
N LYS A 248 2.25 -13.55 12.87
CA LYS A 248 2.75 -14.82 12.35
C LYS A 248 2.70 -14.83 10.82
N ALA A 249 3.47 -15.75 10.23
CA ALA A 249 3.35 -16.06 8.80
C ALA A 249 1.95 -16.65 8.53
N ALA A 250 1.39 -16.40 7.35
CA ALA A 250 0.13 -17.04 6.97
C ALA A 250 0.28 -18.57 6.94
N ALA A 251 -0.56 -19.28 7.69
CA ALA A 251 -0.56 -20.75 7.79
C ALA A 251 -1.24 -21.42 6.58
N THR A 252 -2.10 -20.69 5.88
CA THR A 252 -2.79 -21.09 4.67
C THR A 252 -2.82 -19.91 3.70
N ALA A 253 -2.83 -20.24 2.41
CA ALA A 253 -3.01 -19.25 1.35
C ALA A 253 -4.46 -18.73 1.35
N HIS A 254 -4.65 -17.41 1.32
CA HIS A 254 -5.96 -16.71 1.30
C HIS A 254 -6.55 -16.59 -0.11
#